data_AF-A0A6M0C288-F1
#
_entry.id   AF-A0A6M0C288-F1
#
_cell.length_a   1.000
_cell.length_b   1.000
_cell.length_c   1.000
_cell.angle_alpha   90.00
_cell.angle_beta   90.00
_cell.angle_gamma   90.00
#
_symmetry.space_group_name_H-M   'P 1'
#
loop_
_entity.id
_entity.type
_entity.pdbx_description
1 polymer ?
#
loop_
_entity_poly.entity_id
_entity_poly.type
_entity_poly.pdbx_seq_one_letter_code
_entity_poly.pdbx_strand_id
1 'polypeptide(L)'
;MKRPIGNYYIPSSAYVHIPFCRRRCYYCDFPISVVGDNKRGDNFSPIQEYVEVICEEINITKSFDRPLETIFFGGGTPSLLSVSQLNRILDALEQKFRIVANAEISIEMDPGTFDLEQVRGYKFLGINRVSLGVQAFQDE
;
A
#
# COMPACT_ATOMS: atom_id res chain seq x y z
N MET A 1 12.87 -43.54 8.62
CA MET A 1 13.52 -42.23 8.40
C MET A 1 12.42 -41.18 8.25
N LYS A 2 12.03 -40.53 9.35
CA LYS A 2 10.97 -39.51 9.35
C LYS A 2 11.56 -38.23 8.74
N ARG A 3 10.94 -37.68 7.69
CA ARG A 3 11.30 -36.34 7.19
C ARG A 3 11.15 -35.36 8.37
N PRO A 4 12.16 -34.53 8.68
CA PRO A 4 12.00 -33.52 9.73
C PRO A 4 10.81 -32.64 9.34
N ILE A 5 9.97 -32.34 10.32
CA ILE A 5 8.83 -31.43 10.19
C ILE A 5 9.44 -30.07 9.79
N GLY A 6 9.39 -29.77 8.49
CA GLY A 6 10.20 -28.76 7.85
C GLY A 6 9.77 -27.34 8.23
N ASN A 7 10.76 -26.44 8.24
CA ASN A 7 10.64 -24.99 8.38
C ASN A 7 9.29 -24.44 7.88
N TYR A 8 8.43 -24.04 8.81
CA TYR A 8 7.39 -23.06 8.49
C TYR A 8 8.13 -21.79 8.08
N TYR A 9 8.01 -21.38 6.82
CA TYR A 9 8.60 -20.13 6.34
C TYR A 9 8.00 -18.98 7.14
N ILE A 10 8.82 -18.34 7.97
CA ILE A 10 8.45 -17.11 8.65
C ILE A 10 8.15 -16.06 7.56
N PRO A 11 7.00 -15.35 7.63
CA PRO A 11 6.67 -14.32 6.65
C PRO A 11 7.76 -13.26 6.53
N SER A 12 8.04 -12.84 5.31
CA SER A 12 8.99 -11.76 4.98
C SER A 12 8.40 -10.73 4.01
N SER A 13 7.08 -10.73 3.86
CA SER A 13 6.37 -9.88 2.92
C SER A 13 5.13 -9.30 3.59
N ALA A 14 4.86 -8.02 3.31
CA ALA A 14 3.63 -7.36 3.72
C ALA A 14 2.80 -6.97 2.50
N TYR A 15 1.50 -7.24 2.56
CA TYR A 15 0.51 -6.70 1.64
C TYR A 15 -0.39 -5.75 2.41
N VAL A 16 -0.49 -4.50 1.96
CA VAL A 16 -1.38 -3.49 2.56
C VAL A 16 -2.47 -3.17 1.55
N HIS A 17 -3.70 -3.53 1.90
CA HIS A 17 -4.86 -3.27 1.06
C HIS A 17 -5.35 -1.84 1.26
N ILE A 18 -5.50 -1.06 0.20
CA ILE A 18 -6.08 0.29 0.21
C ILE A 18 -7.37 0.26 -0.64
N PRO A 19 -8.56 0.12 -0.02
CA PRO A 19 -9.80 -0.21 -0.73
C PRO A 19 -10.49 1.02 -1.36
N PHE A 20 -9.80 2.13 -1.59
CA PHE A 20 -10.43 3.37 -2.04
C PHE A 20 -10.18 3.64 -3.52
N CYS A 21 -11.20 4.07 -4.25
CA CYS A 21 -11.08 4.60 -5.61
C CYS A 21 -11.86 5.92 -5.73
N ARG A 22 -11.48 6.80 -6.66
CA ARG A 22 -12.29 8.01 -6.95
C ARG A 22 -13.65 7.67 -7.54
N ARG A 23 -13.70 6.61 -8.36
CA ARG A 23 -14.89 6.10 -9.03
C ARG A 23 -14.75 4.59 -9.21
N ARG A 24 -15.87 3.89 -9.40
CA ARG A 24 -15.86 2.48 -9.79
C ARG A 24 -15.73 2.39 -11.32
N CYS A 25 -14.74 1.67 -11.80
CA CYS A 25 -14.60 1.37 -13.23
C CYS A 25 -15.61 0.28 -13.62
N TYR A 26 -16.19 0.35 -14.82
CA TYR A 26 -17.20 -0.61 -15.27
C TYR A 26 -16.71 -2.06 -15.35
N TYR A 27 -15.41 -2.24 -15.57
CA TYR A 27 -14.75 -3.54 -15.65
C TYR A 27 -14.19 -4.03 -14.30
N CYS A 28 -14.35 -3.26 -13.21
CA CYS A 28 -13.69 -3.53 -11.93
C CYS A 28 -14.58 -4.36 -11.00
N ASP A 29 -14.15 -5.60 -10.72
CA ASP A 29 -14.79 -6.53 -9.78
C ASP A 29 -14.14 -6.52 -8.38
N PHE A 30 -13.17 -5.64 -8.13
CA PHE A 30 -12.51 -5.55 -6.83
C PHE A 30 -13.43 -4.92 -5.76
N PRO A 31 -13.33 -5.38 -4.49
CA PRO A 31 -14.05 -4.77 -3.38
C PRO A 31 -13.46 -3.39 -3.05
N ILE A 32 -14.11 -2.34 -3.56
CA ILE A 32 -13.67 -0.94 -3.39
C ILE A 32 -14.78 -0.04 -2.86
N SER A 33 -14.36 0.98 -2.11
CA SER A 33 -15.13 2.09 -1.58
C SER A 33 -14.86 3.35 -2.42
N VAL A 34 -15.91 3.99 -2.91
CA VAL A 34 -15.80 5.19 -3.77
C VAL A 34 -15.77 6.44 -2.91
N VAL A 35 -14.74 7.28 -3.10
CA VAL A 35 -14.52 8.53 -2.33
C VAL A 35 -14.77 9.82 -3.15
N GLY A 36 -14.99 9.72 -4.45
CA GLY A 36 -15.24 10.86 -5.35
C GLY A 36 -13.98 11.63 -5.75
N ASP A 37 -14.17 12.76 -6.44
CA ASP A 37 -13.11 13.59 -7.04
C ASP A 37 -12.49 14.61 -6.06
N ASN A 38 -12.61 14.39 -4.75
CA ASN A 38 -11.97 15.25 -3.76
C ASN A 38 -10.45 15.13 -3.91
N LYS A 39 -9.87 16.10 -4.63
CA LYS A 39 -8.45 16.16 -4.94
C LYS A 39 -7.70 16.36 -3.61
N ARG A 40 -6.98 15.32 -3.20
CA ARG A 40 -6.06 15.23 -2.04
C ARG A 40 -6.80 14.94 -0.73
N GLY A 41 -6.54 13.74 -0.21
CA GLY A 41 -7.14 13.14 0.98
C GLY A 41 -6.69 13.75 2.31
N ASP A 42 -6.40 15.05 2.33
CA ASP A 42 -5.92 15.74 3.53
C ASP A 42 -7.08 16.23 4.44
N ASN A 43 -8.32 16.23 3.93
CA ASN A 43 -9.55 16.55 4.69
C ASN A 43 -10.64 15.44 4.58
N PHE A 44 -10.28 14.23 4.14
CA PHE A 44 -11.23 13.13 3.94
C PHE A 44 -11.17 12.13 5.11
N SER A 45 -12.18 12.14 5.97
CA SER A 45 -12.29 11.29 7.19
C SER A 45 -12.05 9.79 6.93
N PRO A 46 -12.64 9.15 5.88
CA PRO A 46 -12.58 7.69 5.74
C PRO A 46 -11.19 7.13 5.45
N ILE A 47 -10.38 7.83 4.63
CA ILE A 47 -9.00 7.38 4.34
C ILE A 47 -8.14 7.54 5.59
N GLN A 48 -8.28 8.68 6.27
CA GLN A 48 -7.54 8.97 7.49
C GLN A 48 -7.84 7.95 8.59
N GLU A 49 -9.13 7.68 8.85
CA GLU A 49 -9.59 6.66 9.80
C GLU A 49 -9.05 5.27 9.41
N TYR A 50 -9.07 4.94 8.12
CA TYR A 50 -8.57 3.65 7.65
C TYR A 50 -7.05 3.50 7.82
N VAL A 51 -6.28 4.56 7.58
CA VAL A 51 -4.84 4.59 7.85
C VAL A 51 -4.56 4.38 9.33
N GLU A 52 -5.36 4.98 10.22
CA GLU A 52 -5.24 4.79 11.66
C GLU A 52 -5.51 3.33 12.06
N VAL A 53 -6.58 2.74 11.55
CA VAL A 53 -6.93 1.33 11.77
C VAL A 53 -5.84 0.39 11.24
N ILE A 54 -5.28 0.64 10.05
CA ILE A 54 -4.14 -0.14 9.53
C ILE A 54 -2.94 -0.06 10.48
N CYS A 55 -2.60 1.14 10.96
CA CYS A 55 -1.47 1.31 11.88
C CYS A 55 -1.71 0.53 13.19
N GLU A 56 -2.94 0.56 13.72
CA GLU A 56 -3.31 -0.22 14.89
C GLU A 56 -3.21 -1.73 14.63
N GLU A 57 -3.71 -2.21 13.49
CA GLU A 57 -3.63 -3.61 13.07
C GLU A 57 -2.18 -4.09 12.97
N ILE A 58 -1.30 -3.29 12.34
CA ILE A 58 0.14 -3.57 12.28
C ILE A 58 0.71 -3.72 13.69
N ASN A 59 0.39 -2.79 14.58
CA ASN A 59 0.93 -2.77 15.95
C ASN A 59 0.50 -4.00 16.77
N ILE A 60 -0.71 -4.52 16.57
CA ILE A 60 -1.19 -5.72 17.28
C ILE A 60 -0.83 -7.04 16.59
N THR A 61 -0.43 -7.00 15.32
CA THR A 61 -0.05 -8.20 14.55
C THR A 61 1.13 -8.91 15.23
N LYS A 62 1.16 -10.24 15.19
CA LYS A 62 2.31 -10.98 15.75
C LYS A 62 3.56 -10.70 14.91
N SER A 63 4.60 -10.15 15.53
CA SER A 63 5.91 -10.04 14.89
C SER A 63 6.66 -11.36 14.96
N PHE A 64 7.52 -11.57 13.98
CA PHE A 64 8.47 -12.66 13.92
C PHE A 64 9.88 -12.06 13.81
N ASP A 65 10.92 -12.79 14.22
CA ASP A 65 12.30 -12.32 14.10
C ASP A 65 12.83 -12.49 12.66
N ARG A 66 12.12 -11.90 11.71
CA ARG A 66 12.48 -11.83 10.30
C ARG A 66 12.02 -10.48 9.72
N PRO A 67 12.93 -9.68 9.16
CA PRO A 67 12.59 -8.40 8.55
C PRO A 67 11.79 -8.59 7.25
N LEU A 68 11.05 -7.56 6.87
CA LEU A 68 10.35 -7.51 5.58
C LEU A 68 11.36 -7.32 4.45
N GLU A 69 11.27 -8.19 3.46
CA GLU A 69 12.00 -8.14 2.19
C GLU A 69 11.16 -7.47 1.09
N THR A 70 9.82 -7.56 1.20
CA THR A 70 8.91 -6.91 0.26
C THR A 70 7.69 -6.29 0.94
N ILE A 71 7.22 -5.16 0.41
CA ILE A 71 5.98 -4.50 0.80
C ILE A 71 5.22 -4.14 -0.47
N PHE A 72 3.93 -4.50 -0.53
CA PHE A 72 3.08 -4.18 -1.66
C PHE A 72 1.81 -3.46 -1.18
N PHE A 73 1.62 -2.24 -1.67
CA PHE A 73 0.38 -1.48 -1.51
C PHE A 73 -0.50 -1.69 -2.75
N GLY A 74 -1.68 -2.27 -2.57
CA GLY A 74 -2.60 -2.55 -3.66
C GLY A 74 -4.07 -2.49 -3.25
N GLY A 75 -4.98 -2.84 -4.17
CA GLY A 75 -6.41 -2.96 -3.88
C GLY A 75 -7.25 -2.09 -4.80
N GLY A 76 -7.70 -0.95 -4.30
CA GLY A 76 -8.37 0.08 -5.09
C GLY A 76 -7.35 0.97 -5.78
N THR A 77 -7.00 2.08 -5.14
CA THR A 77 -6.06 3.07 -5.68
C THR A 77 -5.16 3.60 -4.56
N PRO A 78 -4.09 2.87 -4.20
CA PRO A 78 -3.14 3.30 -3.17
C PRO A 78 -2.54 4.70 -3.38
N SER A 79 -2.39 5.14 -4.63
CA SER A 79 -1.96 6.51 -4.96
C SER A 79 -2.93 7.63 -4.53
N LEU A 80 -4.09 7.30 -3.95
CA LEU A 80 -4.94 8.26 -3.25
C LEU A 80 -4.40 8.67 -1.87
N LEU A 81 -3.50 7.88 -1.27
CA LEU A 81 -2.87 8.23 -0.01
C LEU A 81 -1.96 9.44 -0.19
N SER A 82 -2.04 10.42 0.70
CA SER A 82 -1.02 11.46 0.77
C SER A 82 0.34 10.86 1.14
N VAL A 83 1.42 11.59 0.88
CA VAL A 83 2.78 11.16 1.24
C VAL A 83 2.89 10.94 2.76
N SER A 84 2.26 11.79 3.57
CA SER A 84 2.25 11.65 5.02
C SER A 84 1.47 10.40 5.48
N GLN A 85 0.33 10.10 4.86
CA GLN A 85 -0.45 8.89 5.15
C GLN A 85 0.34 7.61 4.81
N LEU A 86 0.99 7.56 3.65
CA LEU A 86 1.83 6.43 3.27
C LEU A 86 3.02 6.27 4.23
N ASN A 87 3.66 7.38 4.61
CA ASN A 87 4.77 7.37 5.56
C ASN A 87 4.35 6.79 6.92
N ARG A 88 3.17 7.14 7.44
CA ARG A 88 2.67 6.59 8.71
C ARG A 88 2.56 5.07 8.68
N ILE A 89 2.09 4.50 7.57
CA ILE A 89 1.98 3.04 7.42
C ILE A 89 3.38 2.41 7.35
N LEU A 90 4.30 2.99 6.56
CA LEU A 90 5.67 2.51 6.44
C LEU A 90 6.42 2.56 7.79
N ASP A 91 6.26 3.64 8.56
CA ASP A 91 6.84 3.78 9.89
C ASP A 91 6.30 2.71 10.85
N ALA A 92 5.00 2.43 10.81
CA ALA A 92 4.41 1.36 11.61
C ALA A 92 4.97 -0.02 11.23
N LEU A 93 5.11 -0.30 9.92
CA LEU A 93 5.73 -1.55 9.43
C LEU A 93 7.20 -1.68 9.86
N GLU A 94 7.98 -0.61 9.72
CA GLU A 94 9.40 -0.57 10.11
C GLU A 94 9.56 -0.83 11.62
N GLN A 95 8.79 -0.11 12.45
CA GLN A 95 8.84 -0.27 13.91
C GLN A 95 8.42 -1.68 14.34
N LYS A 96 7.45 -2.29 13.66
CA LYS A 96 6.89 -3.58 14.04
C LYS A 96 7.71 -4.77 13.55
N PHE A 97 8.19 -4.72 12.31
CA PHE A 97 8.76 -5.87 11.62
C PHE A 97 10.21 -5.67 11.19
N ARG A 98 10.72 -4.42 11.16
CA ARG A 98 11.96 -4.02 10.47
C ARG A 98 11.86 -4.25 8.96
N ILE A 99 12.51 -3.40 8.17
CA ILE A 99 12.57 -3.53 6.71
C ILE A 99 14.04 -3.64 6.30
N VAL A 100 14.37 -4.59 5.43
CA VAL A 100 15.75 -4.69 4.92
C VAL A 100 16.07 -3.47 4.05
N ALA A 101 17.32 -3.01 4.08
CA ALA A 101 17.72 -1.76 3.42
C ALA A 101 17.45 -1.73 1.90
N ASN A 102 17.37 -2.90 1.25
CA ASN A 102 17.12 -3.08 -0.17
C ASN A 102 15.76 -3.74 -0.45
N ALA A 103 14.79 -3.61 0.45
CA ALA A 103 13.46 -4.16 0.28
C ALA A 103 12.80 -3.64 -1.01
N GLU A 104 12.02 -4.48 -1.68
CA GLU A 104 11.13 -4.00 -2.72
C GLU A 104 9.90 -3.36 -2.06
N ILE A 105 9.65 -2.08 -2.32
CA ILE A 105 8.45 -1.38 -1.86
C ILE A 105 7.68 -0.94 -3.10
N SER A 106 6.59 -1.65 -3.35
CA SER A 106 5.75 -1.56 -4.54
C SER A 106 4.43 -0.86 -4.23
N ILE A 107 3.94 -0.01 -5.15
CA ILE A 107 2.63 0.65 -5.04
C ILE A 107 1.85 0.59 -6.35
N GLU A 108 0.56 0.28 -6.28
CA GLU A 108 -0.38 0.47 -7.38
C GLU A 108 -0.78 1.93 -7.53
N MET A 109 -0.76 2.44 -8.76
CA MET A 109 -1.07 3.83 -9.07
C MET A 109 -2.05 3.94 -10.23
N ASP A 110 -2.93 4.93 -10.15
CA ASP A 110 -3.81 5.38 -11.23
C ASP A 110 -3.29 6.71 -11.81
N PRO A 111 -3.14 6.85 -13.15
CA PRO A 111 -2.61 8.07 -13.79
C PRO A 111 -3.29 9.38 -13.39
N GLY A 112 -4.57 9.35 -13.00
CA GLY A 112 -5.32 10.54 -12.60
C GLY A 112 -5.13 10.94 -11.13
N THR A 113 -4.45 10.13 -10.33
CA THR A 113 -4.44 10.28 -8.86
C THR A 113 -3.17 10.85 -8.26
N PHE A 114 -2.11 11.03 -9.05
CA PHE A 114 -0.84 11.57 -8.57
C PHE A 114 -0.34 12.75 -9.40
N ASP A 115 0.57 13.52 -8.80
CA ASP A 115 1.38 14.51 -9.48
C ASP A 115 2.88 14.28 -9.22
N LEU A 116 3.73 15.12 -9.80
CA LEU A 116 5.19 14.99 -9.69
C LEU A 116 5.69 15.15 -8.25
N GLU A 117 5.04 15.99 -7.45
CA GLU A 117 5.41 16.22 -6.06
C GLU A 117 5.14 14.96 -5.22
N GLN A 118 3.96 14.37 -5.39
CA GLN A 118 3.57 13.14 -4.73
C GLN A 118 4.49 11.97 -5.09
N VAL A 119 4.82 11.80 -6.37
CA VAL A 119 5.75 10.75 -6.82
C VAL A 119 7.15 10.94 -6.23
N ARG A 120 7.64 12.19 -6.15
CA ARG A 120 8.92 12.50 -5.48
C ARG A 120 8.86 12.15 -4.00
N GLY A 121 7.76 12.45 -3.34
CA GLY A 121 7.49 12.07 -1.96
C GLY A 121 7.54 10.55 -1.77
N TYR A 122 6.79 9.80 -2.58
CA TYR A 122 6.82 8.33 -2.55
C TYR A 122 8.23 7.75 -2.75
N LYS A 123 8.97 8.28 -3.72
CA LYS A 123 10.36 7.87 -3.95
C LYS A 123 11.25 8.16 -2.73
N PHE A 124 11.07 9.31 -2.08
CA PHE A 124 11.79 9.65 -0.85
C PHE A 124 11.48 8.69 0.31
N LEU A 125 10.25 8.17 0.37
CA LEU A 125 9.83 7.15 1.33
C LEU A 125 10.36 5.73 1.02
N GLY A 126 11.12 5.55 -0.06
CA GLY A 126 11.69 4.26 -0.44
C GLY A 126 10.87 3.44 -1.42
N ILE A 127 9.76 3.96 -1.94
CA ILE A 127 9.03 3.32 -3.05
C ILE A 127 9.96 3.21 -4.26
N ASN A 128 10.18 1.98 -4.72
CA ASN A 128 11.14 1.66 -5.77
C ASN A 128 10.55 0.83 -6.92
N ARG A 129 9.26 0.47 -6.83
CA ARG A 129 8.49 -0.15 -7.92
C ARG A 129 7.06 0.38 -7.97
N VAL A 130 6.55 0.59 -9.18
CA VAL A 130 5.19 1.08 -9.43
C VAL A 130 4.47 0.14 -10.38
N SER A 131 3.22 -0.18 -10.06
CA SER A 131 2.27 -0.82 -10.98
C SER A 131 1.26 0.23 -11.44
N LEU A 132 1.29 0.61 -12.72
CA LEU A 132 0.45 1.68 -13.26
C LEU A 132 -0.72 1.12 -14.07
N GLY A 133 -1.94 1.36 -13.60
CA GLY A 133 -3.16 0.87 -14.25
C GLY A 133 -3.66 1.76 -15.38
N VAL A 134 -2.98 1.79 -16.53
CA VAL A 134 -3.41 2.61 -17.69
C VAL A 134 -4.65 2.08 -18.40
N GLN A 135 -4.86 0.76 -18.39
CA GLN A 135 -5.91 0.05 -19.13
C GLN A 135 -5.76 0.14 -20.65
N ALA A 136 -5.98 1.31 -21.23
CA ALA A 136 -6.00 1.59 -22.66
C ALA A 136 -5.50 3.02 -22.92
N PHE A 137 -4.96 3.26 -24.12
CA PHE A 137 -4.60 4.60 -24.60
C PHE A 137 -5.62 5.10 -25.65
N GLN A 138 -6.85 4.62 -25.52
CA GLN A 138 -8.00 4.91 -26.37
C GLN A 138 -9.10 5.46 -25.46
N ASP A 139 -9.78 6.50 -25.91
CA ASP A 139 -10.89 7.09 -25.16
C ASP A 139 -12.17 6.26 -25.30
N GLU A 140 -12.27 5.44 -26.35
CA GLU A 140 -13.35 4.50 -26.67
C GLU A 140 -13.10 3.06 -26.17
#